data_AF-A0A954YB99-F1
#
_entry.id   AF-A0A954YB99-F1
#
_cell.length_a   1.000
_cell.length_b   1.000
_cell.length_c   1.000
_cell.angle_alpha   90.00
_cell.angle_beta   90.00
_cell.angle_gamma   90.00
#
_symmetry.space_group_name_H-M   'P 1'
#
loop_
_entity.id
_entity.type
_entity.pdbx_description
1 polymer ?
#
loop_
_entity_poly.entity_id
_entity_poly.type
_entity_poly.pdbx_seq_one_letter_code
_entity_poly.pdbx_strand_id
1 'polypeptide(L)'
;MRVILLALGFLSYASPTLAWDYYVNNLLGDDRQNGLAEEPDVVDGPVATIGQALKIAAPGDHIYVANTGEPYREQVSLSGCNPRGRDDRPLVISGNGATLDGTVAAAYGAWRHVRGDVFAMRPRRLTYQQLFLQGKPLDRVHLVSLHGIDTTLEPLHWALGQGHIYLRVEQGHLPHLYDLRHAGLQTGITLHNTHNVVIEDFVVQGFQQDGLNAHELVKDCVLRRIECRANGRCGLSAGGVSRVRVEQSNFYDNGRWQVRAEQQAQIDLEQCDVAASEQSLKYGLAGGRLTVDGQLVTSGDESARSHDSMR
;
A
#
# COMPACT_ATOMS: atom_id res chain seq x y z
N MET A 1 -30.14 61.69 28.48
CA MET A 1 -30.14 60.22 28.28
C MET A 1 -28.86 59.83 27.54
N ARG A 2 -27.88 59.24 28.23
CA ARG A 2 -26.66 58.70 27.61
C ARG A 2 -26.80 57.18 27.59
N VAL A 3 -26.89 56.60 26.40
CA VAL A 3 -26.92 55.14 26.20
C VAL A 3 -25.47 54.69 26.10
N ILE A 4 -25.02 53.92 27.09
CA ILE A 4 -23.70 53.25 27.08
C ILE A 4 -23.92 51.88 26.45
N LEU A 5 -23.43 51.69 25.22
CA LEU A 5 -23.35 50.38 24.58
C LEU A 5 -22.18 49.61 25.20
N LEU A 6 -22.49 48.56 25.96
CA LEU A 6 -21.54 47.54 26.40
C LEU A 6 -21.39 46.52 25.26
N ALA A 7 -20.25 46.57 24.56
CA ALA A 7 -19.85 45.53 23.64
C ALA A 7 -19.23 44.37 24.44
N LEU A 8 -19.98 43.28 24.62
CA LEU A 8 -19.43 42.01 25.09
C LEU A 8 -18.60 41.39 23.96
N GLY A 9 -17.27 41.53 24.04
CA GLY A 9 -16.34 40.77 23.21
C GLY A 9 -16.31 39.32 23.69
N PHE A 10 -16.87 38.40 22.91
CA PHE A 10 -16.61 36.98 23.05
C PHE A 10 -15.15 36.72 22.65
N LEU A 11 -14.24 36.66 23.61
CA LEU A 11 -12.93 36.04 23.40
C LEU A 11 -13.14 34.53 23.23
N SER A 12 -13.15 34.07 21.99
CA SER A 12 -13.05 32.65 21.65
C SER A 12 -11.68 32.15 22.13
N TYR A 13 -11.65 31.51 23.29
CA TYR A 13 -10.49 30.73 23.73
C TYR A 13 -10.30 29.56 22.77
N ALA A 14 -9.39 29.71 21.80
CA ALA A 14 -8.84 28.58 21.07
C ALA A 14 -8.07 27.74 22.09
N SER A 15 -8.70 26.69 22.60
CA SER A 15 -7.98 25.69 23.39
C SER A 15 -6.91 25.10 22.48
N PRO A 16 -5.62 25.11 22.86
CA PRO A 16 -4.63 24.34 22.13
C PRO A 16 -5.06 22.88 22.27
N THR A 17 -5.67 22.33 21.22
CA THR A 17 -5.86 20.89 21.15
C THR A 17 -4.47 20.29 21.24
N LEU A 18 -4.18 19.50 22.27
CA LEU A 18 -2.95 18.71 22.31
C LEU A 18 -3.01 17.67 21.19
N ALA A 19 -1.90 17.40 20.50
CA ALA A 19 -1.78 16.19 19.69
C ALA A 19 -1.24 15.15 20.63
N TRP A 20 -1.79 13.96 20.51
CA TRP A 20 -1.27 12.80 21.20
C TRP A 20 -0.47 11.95 20.22
N ASP A 21 0.56 11.35 20.77
CA ASP A 21 1.40 10.38 20.08
C ASP A 21 0.86 9.00 20.45
N TYR A 22 0.48 8.24 19.43
CA TYR A 22 0.02 6.87 19.56
C TYR A 22 1.08 5.92 19.01
N TYR A 23 1.38 4.85 19.74
CA TYR A 23 2.38 3.87 19.40
C TYR A 23 1.73 2.55 19.00
N VAL A 24 2.22 1.98 17.90
CA VAL A 24 1.78 0.69 17.35
C VAL A 24 2.97 -0.26 17.31
N ASN A 25 2.82 -1.46 17.87
CA ASN A 25 3.85 -2.49 17.86
C ASN A 25 3.19 -3.88 17.73
N ASN A 26 3.38 -4.56 16.60
CA ASN A 26 2.76 -5.87 16.33
C ASN A 26 3.34 -7.05 17.14
N LEU A 27 4.44 -6.84 17.90
CA LEU A 27 5.03 -7.88 18.75
C LEU A 27 4.75 -7.64 20.24
N LEU A 28 4.83 -6.40 20.70
CA LEU A 28 4.69 -6.03 22.12
C LEU A 28 3.32 -5.45 22.46
N GLY A 29 2.56 -4.98 21.46
CA GLY A 29 1.29 -4.30 21.68
C GLY A 29 0.11 -5.23 21.93
N ASP A 30 -0.92 -4.65 22.55
CA ASP A 30 -2.24 -5.25 22.70
C ASP A 30 -3.29 -4.18 22.35
N ASP A 31 -4.23 -4.48 21.45
CA ASP A 31 -5.29 -3.56 21.03
C ASP A 31 -6.27 -3.16 22.16
N ARG A 32 -6.14 -3.75 23.35
CA ARG A 32 -6.82 -3.33 24.58
C ARG A 32 -6.13 -2.15 25.28
N GLN A 33 -4.87 -1.85 24.94
CA GLN A 33 -4.13 -0.72 25.48
C GLN A 33 -4.59 0.60 24.85
N ASN A 34 -4.15 1.71 25.44
CA ASN A 34 -4.51 3.05 24.98
C ASN A 34 -3.57 3.62 23.91
N GLY A 35 -2.45 2.96 23.61
CA GLY A 35 -1.48 3.40 22.61
C GLY A 35 -0.61 4.58 23.04
N LEU A 36 -0.68 5.07 24.27
CA LEU A 36 0.01 6.32 24.68
C LEU A 36 1.45 6.11 25.17
N ALA A 37 1.92 4.88 25.19
CA ALA A 37 3.28 4.51 25.56
C ALA A 37 3.89 3.58 24.52
N GLU A 38 5.17 3.76 24.22
CA GLU A 38 5.91 2.94 23.25
C GLU A 38 6.18 1.52 23.77
N GLU A 39 6.40 1.39 25.08
CA GLU A 39 6.64 0.13 25.76
C GLU A 39 5.46 -0.20 26.68
N PRO A 40 5.12 -1.49 26.86
CA PRO A 40 4.04 -1.90 27.73
C PRO A 40 4.38 -1.66 29.21
N ASP A 41 3.42 -1.09 29.93
CA ASP A 41 3.37 -0.97 31.40
C ASP A 41 2.04 -1.55 31.92
N VAL A 42 1.83 -1.49 33.23
CA VAL A 42 0.62 -1.98 33.92
C VAL A 42 -0.64 -1.23 33.46
N VAL A 43 -0.52 0.04 33.07
CA VAL A 43 -1.65 0.94 32.77
C VAL A 43 -1.71 1.33 31.29
N ASP A 44 -0.55 1.46 30.64
CA ASP A 44 -0.40 1.99 29.28
C ASP A 44 0.45 1.05 28.42
N GLY A 45 0.41 1.24 27.11
CA GLY A 45 1.27 0.49 26.19
C GLY A 45 0.86 0.70 24.74
N PRO A 46 1.66 0.18 23.79
CA PRO A 46 1.35 0.30 22.38
C PRO A 46 0.15 -0.57 22.03
N VAL A 47 -0.63 -0.14 21.04
CA VAL A 47 -1.63 -1.03 20.42
C VAL A 47 -0.94 -1.99 19.45
N ALA A 48 -1.58 -3.12 19.15
CA ALA A 48 -0.99 -4.14 18.27
C ALA A 48 -1.16 -3.78 16.78
N THR A 49 -2.24 -3.07 16.43
CA THR A 49 -2.62 -2.80 15.04
C THR A 49 -2.74 -1.32 14.71
N ILE A 50 -2.40 -0.97 13.46
CA ILE A 50 -2.55 0.39 12.93
C ILE A 50 -4.03 0.76 12.88
N GLY A 51 -4.88 -0.19 12.52
CA GLY A 51 -6.33 -0.01 12.53
C GLY A 51 -6.90 0.33 13.90
N GLN A 52 -6.33 -0.17 15.00
CA GLN A 52 -6.75 0.20 16.35
C GLN A 52 -6.29 1.61 16.71
N ALA A 53 -5.04 1.98 16.43
CA ALA A 53 -4.55 3.35 16.65
C ALA A 53 -5.41 4.38 15.91
N LEU A 54 -5.80 4.10 14.67
CA LEU A 54 -6.69 4.96 13.90
C LEU A 54 -8.09 5.15 14.53
N LYS A 55 -8.60 4.18 15.29
CA LYS A 55 -9.91 4.30 15.93
C LYS A 55 -9.88 5.19 17.16
N ILE A 56 -8.76 5.21 17.89
CA ILE A 56 -8.62 5.94 19.14
C ILE A 56 -7.98 7.31 18.95
N ALA A 57 -7.23 7.51 17.87
CA ALA A 57 -6.65 8.79 17.51
C ALA A 57 -7.73 9.84 17.19
N ALA A 58 -7.41 11.09 17.53
CA ALA A 58 -8.18 12.28 17.21
C ALA A 58 -7.58 13.03 16.02
N PRO A 59 -8.32 13.99 15.44
CA PRO A 59 -7.82 14.85 14.38
C PRO A 59 -6.52 15.59 14.74
N GLY A 60 -5.47 15.38 13.93
CA GLY A 60 -4.18 16.05 14.07
C GLY A 60 -3.18 15.36 15.01
N ASP A 61 -3.48 14.15 15.46
CA ASP A 61 -2.58 13.30 16.24
C ASP A 61 -1.47 12.67 15.37
N HIS A 62 -0.52 12.01 16.02
CA HIS A 62 0.56 11.27 15.38
C HIS A 62 0.47 9.79 15.75
N ILE A 63 0.55 8.90 14.77
CA ILE A 63 0.67 7.45 14.96
C ILE A 63 2.08 7.01 14.54
N TYR A 64 2.86 6.50 15.50
CA TYR A 64 4.17 5.89 15.30
C TYR A 64 4.03 4.38 15.20
N VAL A 65 4.43 3.81 14.07
CA VAL A 65 4.47 2.37 13.87
C VAL A 65 5.88 1.87 14.08
N ALA A 66 6.06 0.92 15.00
CA ALA A 66 7.35 0.33 15.29
C ALA A 66 7.80 -0.57 14.14
N ASN A 67 9.04 -0.40 13.69
CA ASN A 67 9.67 -1.34 12.78
C ASN A 67 10.27 -2.51 13.56
N THR A 68 9.49 -3.57 13.72
CA THR A 68 9.86 -4.76 14.50
C THR A 68 10.63 -5.81 13.68
N GLY A 69 10.84 -5.55 12.38
CA GLY A 69 11.31 -6.55 11.42
C GLY A 69 10.23 -7.55 10.98
N GLU A 70 9.08 -7.62 11.69
CA GLU A 70 7.95 -8.46 11.33
C GLU A 70 6.87 -7.65 10.60
N PRO A 71 6.38 -8.08 9.42
CA PRO A 71 5.38 -7.31 8.68
C PRO A 71 4.03 -7.17 9.39
N TYR A 72 3.45 -5.99 9.30
CA TYR A 72 2.06 -5.70 9.64
C TYR A 72 1.16 -6.26 8.54
N ARG A 73 0.32 -7.25 8.88
CA ARG A 73 -0.54 -7.95 7.91
C ARG A 73 -1.99 -7.54 8.06
N GLU A 74 -2.24 -6.28 7.77
CA GLU A 74 -3.57 -5.66 7.84
C GLU A 74 -3.86 -4.79 6.61
N GLN A 75 -5.09 -4.30 6.53
CA GLN A 75 -5.48 -3.28 5.55
C GLN A 75 -5.78 -2.01 6.34
N VAL A 76 -5.13 -0.91 5.97
CA VAL A 76 -5.29 0.39 6.63
C VAL A 76 -6.29 1.20 5.83
N SER A 77 -7.41 1.57 6.43
CA SER A 77 -8.41 2.42 5.78
C SER A 77 -8.57 3.71 6.56
N LEU A 78 -8.43 4.84 5.88
CA LEU A 78 -8.83 6.16 6.35
C LEU A 78 -10.10 6.56 5.59
N SER A 79 -11.24 6.16 6.14
CA SER A 79 -12.55 6.40 5.54
C SER A 79 -13.60 6.73 6.60
N GLY A 80 -14.67 7.44 6.19
CA GLY A 80 -15.83 7.68 7.04
C GLY A 80 -15.55 8.49 8.30
N CYS A 81 -15.74 7.86 9.47
CA CYS A 81 -15.60 8.44 10.81
C CYS A 81 -14.15 8.48 11.34
N ASN A 82 -13.17 7.98 10.58
CA ASN A 82 -11.78 8.01 11.00
C ASN A 82 -11.28 9.45 11.17
N PRO A 83 -10.32 9.67 12.09
CA PRO A 83 -9.72 10.99 12.27
C PRO A 83 -9.13 11.48 10.95
N ARG A 84 -9.27 12.78 10.74
CA ARG A 84 -8.72 13.53 9.61
C ARG A 84 -7.80 14.59 10.18
N GLY A 85 -6.90 15.14 9.39
CA GLY A 85 -6.18 16.32 9.87
C GLY A 85 -7.03 17.58 9.84
N ARG A 86 -6.40 18.66 10.28
CA ARG A 86 -6.80 20.06 10.09
C ARG A 86 -5.77 20.77 9.21
N ASP A 87 -6.14 21.92 8.68
CA ASP A 87 -5.26 22.70 7.77
C ASP A 87 -3.92 23.08 8.42
N ASP A 88 -3.93 23.37 9.71
CA ASP A 88 -2.74 23.70 10.50
C ASP A 88 -2.11 22.47 11.17
N ARG A 89 -2.77 21.30 11.10
CA ARG A 89 -2.36 20.11 11.84
C ARG A 89 -2.82 18.81 11.17
N PRO A 90 -2.02 18.22 10.27
CA PRO A 90 -2.37 16.95 9.64
C PRO A 90 -2.37 15.80 10.66
N LEU A 91 -3.17 14.77 10.40
CA LEU A 91 -2.98 13.46 11.03
C LEU A 91 -1.73 12.83 10.39
N VAL A 92 -0.77 12.40 11.21
CA VAL A 92 0.49 11.81 10.72
C VAL A 92 0.55 10.33 11.07
N ILE A 93 0.91 9.49 10.11
CA ILE A 93 1.18 8.07 10.33
C ILE A 93 2.61 7.79 9.84
N SER A 94 3.53 7.58 10.77
CA SER A 94 4.94 7.31 10.47
C SER A 94 5.24 5.82 10.63
N GLY A 95 5.61 5.18 9.52
CA GLY A 95 5.93 3.76 9.46
C GLY A 95 7.28 3.38 10.03
N ASN A 96 8.22 4.34 10.16
CA ASN A 96 9.59 4.10 10.62
C ASN A 96 10.32 2.97 9.88
N GLY A 97 9.99 2.75 8.61
CA GLY A 97 10.50 1.65 7.78
C GLY A 97 9.76 0.32 7.94
N ALA A 98 8.64 0.29 8.68
CA ALA A 98 7.81 -0.90 8.83
C ALA A 98 7.23 -1.37 7.48
N THR A 99 7.06 -2.69 7.36
CA THR A 99 6.45 -3.31 6.19
C THR A 99 4.97 -3.58 6.42
N LEU A 100 4.12 -3.01 5.58
CA LEU A 100 2.71 -3.36 5.45
C LEU A 100 2.57 -4.41 4.33
N ASP A 101 2.14 -5.61 4.70
CA ASP A 101 2.18 -6.81 3.85
C ASP A 101 0.79 -7.42 3.63
N GLY A 102 0.33 -7.43 2.38
CA GLY A 102 -0.95 -7.99 1.95
C GLY A 102 -0.96 -9.50 1.71
N THR A 103 0.15 -10.20 1.94
CA THR A 103 0.28 -11.61 1.61
C THR A 103 -0.37 -12.55 2.61
N VAL A 104 -0.93 -13.64 2.09
CA VAL A 104 -1.52 -14.72 2.87
C VAL A 104 -0.86 -16.05 2.53
N ALA A 105 -0.79 -16.94 3.51
CA ALA A 105 -0.35 -18.31 3.29
C ALA A 105 -1.40 -19.09 2.47
N ALA A 106 -0.92 -20.04 1.68
CA ALA A 106 -1.81 -21.01 1.05
C ALA A 106 -2.46 -21.91 2.12
N ALA A 107 -3.71 -22.32 1.90
CA ALA A 107 -4.30 -23.36 2.74
C ALA A 107 -3.51 -24.67 2.60
N TYR A 108 -3.48 -25.47 3.67
CA TYR A 108 -2.84 -26.77 3.64
C TYR A 108 -3.44 -27.64 2.52
N GLY A 109 -2.58 -28.22 1.68
CA GLY A 109 -3.01 -29.04 0.53
C GLY A 109 -3.63 -28.27 -0.65
N ALA A 110 -3.53 -26.93 -0.68
CA ALA A 110 -4.04 -26.12 -1.79
C ALA A 110 -3.26 -26.31 -3.11
N TRP A 111 -1.98 -26.65 -3.01
CA TRP A 111 -1.13 -26.95 -4.16
C TRP A 111 -1.42 -28.35 -4.71
N ARG A 112 -1.65 -28.45 -6.01
CA ARG A 112 -1.88 -29.70 -6.74
C ARG A 112 -0.79 -29.90 -7.78
N HIS A 113 -0.25 -31.10 -7.85
CA HIS A 113 0.70 -31.48 -8.90
C HIS A 113 0.04 -31.37 -10.28
N VAL A 114 0.78 -30.83 -11.25
CA VAL A 114 0.32 -30.69 -12.65
C VAL A 114 1.15 -31.57 -13.57
N ARG A 115 2.46 -31.32 -13.63
CA ARG A 115 3.42 -32.03 -14.49
C ARG A 115 4.84 -31.72 -14.04
N GLY A 116 5.74 -32.71 -14.09
CA GLY A 116 7.13 -32.53 -13.66
C GLY A 116 7.19 -31.96 -12.24
N ASP A 117 7.95 -30.89 -12.04
CA ASP A 117 8.03 -30.17 -10.77
C ASP A 117 7.08 -28.95 -10.71
N VAL A 118 6.04 -28.91 -11.55
CA VAL A 118 5.05 -27.82 -11.58
C VAL A 118 3.83 -28.17 -10.75
N PHE A 119 3.47 -27.23 -9.86
CA PHE A 119 2.29 -27.29 -9.01
C PHE A 119 1.39 -26.09 -9.30
N ALA A 120 0.07 -26.29 -9.16
CA ALA A 120 -0.93 -25.26 -9.31
C ALA A 120 -1.71 -25.05 -8.02
N MET A 121 -2.04 -23.80 -7.73
CA MET A 121 -2.96 -23.41 -6.68
C MET A 121 -4.00 -22.46 -7.25
N ARG A 122 -5.26 -22.62 -6.83
CA ARG A 122 -6.29 -21.62 -7.10
C ARG A 122 -6.39 -20.64 -5.93
N PRO A 123 -5.95 -19.37 -6.06
CA PRO A 123 -6.14 -18.37 -5.02
C PRO A 123 -7.62 -18.01 -4.87
N ARG A 124 -7.99 -17.45 -3.72
CA ARG A 124 -9.37 -16.97 -3.46
C ARG A 124 -9.77 -15.85 -4.44
N ARG A 125 -8.82 -14.98 -4.80
CA ARG A 125 -8.99 -13.90 -5.78
C ARG A 125 -8.18 -14.25 -7.02
N LEU A 126 -8.82 -14.22 -8.19
CA LEU A 126 -8.27 -14.86 -9.40
C LEU A 126 -7.36 -13.95 -10.24
N THR A 127 -7.39 -12.64 -9.99
CA THR A 127 -6.64 -11.64 -10.77
C THR A 127 -5.55 -11.01 -9.93
N TYR A 128 -4.59 -10.35 -10.59
CA TYR A 128 -3.60 -9.49 -9.96
C TYR A 128 -2.86 -10.19 -8.81
N GLN A 129 -2.43 -11.42 -9.06
CA GLN A 129 -1.70 -12.21 -8.08
C GLN A 129 -0.24 -11.82 -8.10
N GLN A 130 0.42 -12.01 -6.96
CA GLN A 130 1.86 -11.98 -6.78
C GLN A 130 2.21 -13.15 -5.87
N LEU A 131 3.35 -13.78 -6.10
CA LEU A 131 3.84 -14.90 -5.30
C LEU A 131 5.15 -14.50 -4.62
N PHE A 132 5.29 -14.90 -3.37
CA PHE A 132 6.41 -14.54 -2.50
C PHE A 132 7.03 -15.78 -1.88
N LEU A 133 8.35 -15.72 -1.69
CA LEU A 133 9.14 -16.67 -0.94
C LEU A 133 9.90 -15.89 0.15
N GLN A 134 9.67 -16.21 1.42
CA GLN A 134 10.35 -15.56 2.56
C GLN A 134 10.29 -14.02 2.50
N GLY A 135 9.11 -13.48 2.17
CA GLY A 135 8.85 -12.03 2.09
C GLY A 135 9.37 -11.35 0.82
N LYS A 136 10.06 -12.06 -0.08
CA LYS A 136 10.54 -11.54 -1.37
C LYS A 136 9.64 -11.98 -2.52
N PRO A 137 9.31 -11.09 -3.48
CA PRO A 137 8.55 -11.49 -4.66
C PRO A 137 9.38 -12.48 -5.50
N LEU A 138 8.70 -13.49 -6.06
CA LEU A 138 9.29 -14.42 -7.03
C LEU A 138 9.10 -13.91 -8.45
N ASP A 139 10.00 -14.31 -9.34
CA ASP A 139 9.95 -13.94 -10.74
C ASP A 139 8.75 -14.56 -11.44
N ARG A 140 7.94 -13.69 -12.03
CA ARG A 140 6.75 -14.07 -12.79
C ARG A 140 7.11 -14.26 -14.25
N VAL A 141 6.58 -15.31 -14.86
CA VAL A 141 6.67 -15.59 -16.30
C VAL A 141 5.30 -15.39 -16.94
N HIS A 142 5.26 -14.69 -18.08
CA HIS A 142 4.04 -14.54 -18.86
C HIS A 142 3.80 -15.78 -19.72
N LEU A 143 2.68 -16.47 -19.50
CA LEU A 143 2.33 -17.65 -20.29
C LEU A 143 1.48 -17.29 -21.50
N VAL A 144 1.91 -17.74 -22.67
CA VAL A 144 1.08 -17.75 -23.90
C VAL A 144 0.18 -18.98 -23.93
N SER A 145 0.64 -20.10 -23.37
CA SER A 145 -0.07 -21.37 -23.29
C SER A 145 0.35 -22.16 -22.05
N LEU A 146 -0.51 -23.05 -21.57
CA LEU A 146 -0.17 -24.03 -20.52
C LEU A 146 0.53 -25.27 -21.08
N HIS A 147 0.54 -25.44 -22.41
CA HIS A 147 1.26 -26.54 -23.04
C HIS A 147 2.76 -26.34 -22.87
N GLY A 148 3.45 -27.33 -22.28
CA GLY A 148 4.89 -27.27 -22.03
C GLY A 148 5.29 -26.40 -20.83
N ILE A 149 4.36 -26.08 -19.91
CA ILE A 149 4.63 -25.24 -18.73
C ILE A 149 5.81 -25.71 -17.88
N ASP A 150 6.07 -27.01 -17.84
CA ASP A 150 7.19 -27.66 -17.16
C ASP A 150 8.56 -27.35 -17.79
N THR A 151 8.57 -26.88 -19.03
CA THR A 151 9.77 -26.41 -19.74
C THR A 151 9.87 -24.89 -19.80
N THR A 152 8.73 -24.18 -19.71
CA THR A 152 8.67 -22.71 -19.74
C THR A 152 9.06 -22.07 -18.42
N LEU A 153 8.65 -22.65 -17.29
CA LEU A 153 9.01 -22.14 -15.96
C LEU A 153 10.40 -22.64 -15.57
N GLU A 154 11.26 -21.76 -15.09
CA GLU A 154 12.48 -22.14 -14.36
C GLU A 154 12.14 -22.45 -12.89
N PRO A 155 12.99 -23.17 -12.14
CA PRO A 155 12.77 -23.40 -10.72
C PRO A 155 12.56 -22.07 -9.96
N LEU A 156 11.57 -22.06 -9.07
CA LEU A 156 11.11 -20.90 -8.30
C LEU A 156 10.52 -19.74 -9.12
N HIS A 157 10.33 -19.94 -10.43
CA HIS A 157 9.51 -19.03 -11.22
C HIS A 157 8.05 -19.46 -11.19
N TRP A 158 7.16 -18.48 -11.36
CA TRP A 158 5.74 -18.72 -11.31
C TRP A 158 4.99 -18.02 -12.44
N ALA A 159 3.76 -18.43 -12.68
CA ALA A 159 2.89 -17.82 -13.66
C ALA A 159 1.43 -17.80 -13.22
N LEU A 160 0.67 -16.87 -13.77
CA LEU A 160 -0.78 -16.80 -13.60
C LEU A 160 -1.46 -17.22 -14.90
N GLY A 161 -2.29 -18.26 -14.86
CA GLY A 161 -3.03 -18.74 -16.04
C GLY A 161 -4.33 -19.42 -15.65
N GLN A 162 -5.42 -19.17 -16.40
CA GLN A 162 -6.73 -19.79 -16.14
C GLN A 162 -7.19 -19.70 -14.66
N GLY A 163 -6.88 -18.57 -14.00
CA GLY A 163 -7.20 -18.34 -12.58
C GLY A 163 -6.40 -19.16 -11.57
N HIS A 164 -5.29 -19.79 -11.98
CA HIS A 164 -4.38 -20.53 -11.11
C HIS A 164 -2.99 -19.89 -11.11
N ILE A 165 -2.34 -19.95 -9.95
CA ILE A 165 -0.91 -19.72 -9.79
C ILE A 165 -0.21 -21.05 -10.07
N TYR A 166 0.67 -21.08 -11.06
CA TYR A 166 1.57 -22.19 -11.34
C TYR A 166 2.95 -21.84 -10.81
N LEU A 167 3.55 -22.74 -10.05
CA LEU A 167 4.91 -22.61 -9.54
C LEU A 167 5.69 -23.84 -9.96
N ARG A 168 6.88 -23.66 -10.52
CA ARG A 168 7.85 -24.74 -10.63
C ARG A 168 8.73 -24.74 -9.40
N VAL A 169 8.75 -25.84 -8.66
CA VAL A 169 9.68 -26.02 -7.54
C VAL A 169 10.99 -26.63 -8.03
N GLU A 170 11.99 -26.65 -7.17
CA GLU A 170 13.22 -27.39 -7.46
C GLU A 170 12.94 -28.90 -7.55
N GLN A 171 13.79 -29.62 -8.27
CA GLN A 171 13.58 -31.04 -8.52
C GLN A 171 13.43 -31.82 -7.20
N GLY A 172 12.38 -32.64 -7.12
CA GLY A 172 12.10 -33.49 -5.96
C GLY A 172 11.57 -32.74 -4.72
N HIS A 173 11.34 -31.43 -4.80
CA HIS A 173 10.75 -30.66 -3.71
C HIS A 173 9.22 -30.60 -3.81
N LEU A 174 8.60 -30.19 -2.71
CA LEU A 174 7.16 -29.96 -2.63
C LEU A 174 6.89 -28.52 -2.18
N PRO A 175 5.82 -27.87 -2.67
CA PRO A 175 5.53 -26.47 -2.31
C PRO A 175 5.45 -26.19 -0.81
N HIS A 176 5.02 -27.16 0.01
CA HIS A 176 4.89 -26.98 1.46
C HIS A 176 6.24 -26.94 2.20
N LEU A 177 7.35 -27.24 1.54
CA LEU A 177 8.70 -27.09 2.10
C LEU A 177 9.18 -25.62 2.07
N TYR A 178 8.47 -24.77 1.33
CA TYR A 178 8.77 -23.36 1.17
C TYR A 178 7.77 -22.52 1.96
N ASP A 179 8.23 -21.39 2.54
CA ASP A 179 7.34 -20.35 3.08
C ASP A 179 6.77 -19.49 1.94
N LEU A 180 5.86 -20.10 1.19
CA LEU A 180 5.17 -19.47 0.07
C LEU A 180 3.97 -18.69 0.54
N ARG A 181 3.92 -17.42 0.15
CA ARG A 181 2.77 -16.55 0.37
C ARG A 181 2.33 -15.93 -0.95
N HIS A 182 1.06 -15.55 -1.05
CA HIS A 182 0.52 -14.91 -2.24
C HIS A 182 -0.34 -13.70 -1.88
N ALA A 183 -0.51 -12.79 -2.82
CA ALA A 183 -1.31 -11.58 -2.62
C ALA A 183 -2.78 -11.92 -2.30
N GLY A 184 -3.22 -11.66 -1.08
CA GLY A 184 -4.53 -12.09 -0.57
C GLY A 184 -5.41 -10.96 -0.06
N LEU A 185 -4.83 -10.00 0.67
CA LEU A 185 -5.51 -8.77 1.09
C LEU A 185 -5.67 -7.85 -0.12
N GLN A 186 -6.74 -7.03 -0.14
CA GLN A 186 -7.14 -6.36 -1.37
C GLN A 186 -6.33 -5.08 -1.61
N THR A 187 -6.27 -4.18 -0.63
CA THR A 187 -5.58 -2.89 -0.76
C THR A 187 -4.84 -2.58 0.52
N GLY A 188 -3.61 -2.04 0.42
CA GLY A 188 -2.78 -1.73 1.58
C GLY A 188 -3.32 -0.55 2.37
N ILE A 189 -3.15 0.65 1.84
CA ILE A 189 -3.68 1.87 2.44
C ILE A 189 -4.75 2.46 1.55
N THR A 190 -5.95 2.66 2.11
CA THR A 190 -7.08 3.28 1.43
C THR A 190 -7.34 4.65 2.03
N LEU A 191 -7.19 5.71 1.24
CA LEU A 191 -7.67 7.06 1.51
C LEU A 191 -9.01 7.24 0.81
N HIS A 192 -10.08 7.42 1.56
CA HIS A 192 -11.41 7.61 0.98
C HIS A 192 -12.19 8.72 1.68
N ASN A 193 -12.53 9.78 0.95
CA ASN A 193 -13.22 10.96 1.49
C ASN A 193 -12.54 11.49 2.76
N THR A 194 -11.25 11.77 2.66
CA THR A 194 -10.38 12.20 3.76
C THR A 194 -9.49 13.38 3.35
N HIS A 195 -8.95 14.11 4.32
CA HIS A 195 -8.09 15.25 4.05
C HIS A 195 -7.05 15.50 5.14
N ASN A 196 -5.98 16.24 4.80
CA ASN A 196 -4.90 16.63 5.70
C ASN A 196 -4.26 15.41 6.40
N VAL A 197 -3.88 14.39 5.64
CA VAL A 197 -3.22 13.18 6.16
C VAL A 197 -1.82 13.07 5.58
N VAL A 198 -0.84 12.81 6.44
CA VAL A 198 0.52 12.45 6.03
C VAL A 198 0.76 10.99 6.36
N ILE A 199 1.17 10.20 5.36
CA ILE A 199 1.65 8.84 5.56
C ILE A 199 3.09 8.80 5.10
N GLU A 200 3.99 8.33 5.96
CA GLU A 200 5.42 8.31 5.65
C GLU A 200 6.15 7.06 6.12
N ASP A 201 7.28 6.77 5.48
CA ASP A 201 8.25 5.74 5.91
C ASP A 201 7.68 4.32 5.98
N PHE A 202 6.91 3.91 4.97
CA PHE A 202 6.40 2.54 4.85
C PHE A 202 7.00 1.80 3.66
N VAL A 203 7.21 0.50 3.83
CA VAL A 203 7.23 -0.45 2.73
C VAL A 203 5.82 -1.02 2.55
N VAL A 204 5.24 -0.94 1.36
CA VAL A 204 3.88 -1.44 1.07
C VAL A 204 3.95 -2.49 -0.03
N GLN A 205 3.61 -3.73 0.29
CA GLN A 205 3.76 -4.85 -0.64
C GLN A 205 2.68 -5.92 -0.55
N GLY A 206 2.55 -6.72 -1.61
CA GLY A 206 1.80 -7.97 -1.57
C GLY A 206 0.28 -7.83 -1.52
N PHE A 207 -0.26 -6.64 -1.80
CA PHE A 207 -1.70 -6.44 -1.92
C PHE A 207 -2.21 -6.88 -3.30
N GLN A 208 -3.39 -7.49 -3.35
CA GLN A 208 -3.95 -8.06 -4.58
C GLN A 208 -4.40 -6.99 -5.58
N GLN A 209 -4.89 -5.84 -5.15
CA GLN A 209 -5.19 -4.71 -6.05
C GLN A 209 -4.08 -3.69 -5.96
N ASP A 210 -4.18 -2.74 -5.05
CA ASP A 210 -3.26 -1.62 -4.99
C ASP A 210 -2.53 -1.57 -3.65
N GLY A 211 -1.27 -1.17 -3.66
CA GLY A 211 -0.56 -0.86 -2.41
C GLY A 211 -1.23 0.33 -1.71
N LEU A 212 -1.47 1.40 -2.47
CA LEU A 212 -2.06 2.66 -2.01
C LEU A 212 -3.23 3.03 -2.94
N ASN A 213 -4.35 3.42 -2.36
CA ASN A 213 -5.54 3.82 -3.12
C ASN A 213 -6.13 5.10 -2.54
N ALA A 214 -6.28 6.14 -3.37
CA ALA A 214 -6.91 7.40 -3.00
C ALA A 214 -8.15 7.64 -3.85
N HIS A 215 -9.33 7.61 -3.24
CA HIS A 215 -10.59 7.64 -3.98
C HIS A 215 -11.66 8.52 -3.33
N GLU A 216 -12.55 9.09 -4.14
CA GLU A 216 -13.64 9.98 -3.71
C GLU A 216 -13.23 11.08 -2.71
N LEU A 217 -12.84 12.27 -3.20
CA LEU A 217 -12.62 13.47 -2.38
C LEU A 217 -11.43 13.41 -1.41
N VAL A 218 -10.31 12.79 -1.80
CA VAL A 218 -9.05 12.93 -1.04
C VAL A 218 -8.41 14.29 -1.33
N LYS A 219 -8.02 15.05 -0.31
CA LYS A 219 -7.41 16.39 -0.46
C LYS A 219 -6.30 16.64 0.56
N ASP A 220 -5.27 17.38 0.19
CA ASP A 220 -4.19 17.78 1.12
C ASP A 220 -3.56 16.56 1.83
N CYS A 221 -3.50 15.42 1.12
CA CYS A 221 -2.85 14.21 1.59
C CYS A 221 -1.46 14.09 0.96
N VAL A 222 -0.47 13.74 1.79
CA VAL A 222 0.92 13.56 1.39
C VAL A 222 1.34 12.13 1.68
N LEU A 223 1.90 11.46 0.67
CA LEU A 223 2.56 10.16 0.79
C LEU A 223 4.07 10.40 0.64
N ARG A 224 4.87 10.13 1.67
CA ARG A 224 6.29 10.50 1.66
C ARG A 224 7.21 9.32 2.01
N ARG A 225 8.33 9.17 1.30
CA ARG A 225 9.30 8.10 1.59
C ARG A 225 8.64 6.71 1.65
N ILE A 226 7.76 6.43 0.69
CA ILE A 226 7.06 5.15 0.57
C ILE A 226 7.78 4.27 -0.44
N GLU A 227 8.07 3.04 -0.04
CA GLU A 227 8.55 1.99 -0.93
C GLU A 227 7.36 1.09 -1.31
N CYS A 228 6.76 1.33 -2.48
CA CYS A 228 5.55 0.61 -2.90
C CYS A 228 5.86 -0.39 -4.01
N ARG A 229 5.88 -1.69 -3.66
CA ARG A 229 6.38 -2.73 -4.56
C ARG A 229 5.56 -4.01 -4.55
N ALA A 230 5.67 -4.78 -5.64
CA ALA A 230 5.09 -6.12 -5.71
C ALA A 230 3.60 -6.20 -5.31
N ASN A 231 2.82 -5.16 -5.63
CA ASN A 231 1.37 -5.18 -5.52
C ASN A 231 0.75 -5.69 -6.84
N GLY A 232 -0.43 -6.27 -6.77
CA GLY A 232 -1.00 -7.07 -7.85
C GLY A 232 -1.44 -6.28 -9.08
N ARG A 233 -2.01 -5.10 -8.88
CA ARG A 233 -2.47 -4.21 -9.95
C ARG A 233 -1.66 -2.93 -10.01
N CYS A 234 -1.59 -2.20 -8.91
CA CYS A 234 -0.93 -0.90 -8.88
C CYS A 234 -0.15 -0.62 -7.59
N GLY A 235 0.91 0.19 -7.69
CA GLY A 235 1.55 0.74 -6.50
C GLY A 235 0.66 1.82 -5.86
N LEU A 236 0.34 2.86 -6.62
CA LEU A 236 -0.57 3.94 -6.23
C LEU A 236 -1.65 4.15 -7.29
N SER A 237 -2.93 4.08 -6.89
CA SER A 237 -4.05 4.47 -7.74
C SER A 237 -4.82 5.64 -7.12
N ALA A 238 -5.09 6.70 -7.90
CA ALA A 238 -6.00 7.78 -7.49
C ALA A 238 -7.18 7.91 -8.46
N GLY A 239 -8.39 8.09 -7.90
CA GLY A 239 -9.65 8.23 -8.63
C GLY A 239 -10.59 9.27 -8.02
N GLY A 240 -11.75 9.46 -8.65
CA GLY A 240 -12.73 10.49 -8.31
C GLY A 240 -12.21 11.89 -8.63
N VAL A 241 -12.37 12.81 -7.67
CA VAL A 241 -11.89 14.21 -7.70
C VAL A 241 -10.73 14.43 -6.73
N SER A 242 -9.99 13.36 -6.45
CA SER A 242 -8.93 13.31 -5.43
C SER A 242 -7.66 14.05 -5.85
N ARG A 243 -6.92 14.59 -4.89
CA ARG A 243 -5.60 15.22 -5.08
C ARG A 243 -4.63 14.66 -4.06
N VAL A 244 -3.52 14.10 -4.52
CA VAL A 244 -2.50 13.48 -3.66
C VAL A 244 -1.13 13.97 -4.10
N ARG A 245 -0.33 14.43 -3.14
CA ARG A 245 1.10 14.69 -3.35
C ARG A 245 1.90 13.48 -2.88
N VAL A 246 2.90 13.10 -3.64
CA VAL A 246 3.81 12.01 -3.32
C VAL A 246 5.24 12.54 -3.38
N GLU A 247 6.00 12.30 -2.32
CA GLU A 247 7.33 12.87 -2.15
C GLU A 247 8.34 11.75 -1.89
N GLN A 248 9.50 11.77 -2.56
CA GLN A 248 10.66 10.93 -2.23
C GLN A 248 10.35 9.44 -2.13
N SER A 249 9.44 8.93 -2.97
CA SER A 249 8.89 7.58 -2.90
C SER A 249 9.28 6.75 -4.13
N ASN A 250 9.32 5.43 -3.98
CA ASN A 250 9.69 4.51 -5.05
C ASN A 250 8.55 3.56 -5.40
N PHE A 251 8.32 3.36 -6.69
CA PHE A 251 7.28 2.47 -7.21
C PHE A 251 7.86 1.53 -8.27
N TYR A 252 7.91 0.23 -7.97
CA TYR A 252 8.47 -0.79 -8.85
C TYR A 252 7.84 -2.17 -8.63
N ASP A 253 7.97 -3.08 -9.58
CA ASP A 253 7.47 -4.47 -9.52
C ASP A 253 5.97 -4.65 -9.21
N ASN A 254 5.18 -3.58 -9.25
CA ASN A 254 3.72 -3.68 -9.20
C ASN A 254 3.19 -4.28 -10.50
N GLY A 255 1.98 -4.83 -10.50
CA GLY A 255 1.59 -5.80 -11.53
C GLY A 255 1.08 -5.26 -12.87
N ARG A 256 0.47 -4.07 -12.94
CA ARG A 256 0.01 -3.47 -14.22
C ARG A 256 0.49 -2.04 -14.41
N TRP A 257 0.45 -1.25 -13.35
CA TRP A 257 0.98 0.12 -13.33
C TRP A 257 1.74 0.38 -12.05
N GLN A 258 2.79 1.19 -12.11
CA GLN A 258 3.40 1.68 -10.88
C GLN A 258 2.52 2.76 -10.24
N VAL A 259 2.09 3.75 -11.03
CA VAL A 259 1.19 4.84 -10.60
C VAL A 259 0.05 5.01 -11.61
N ARG A 260 -1.18 5.17 -11.13
CA ARG A 260 -2.38 5.30 -11.97
C ARG A 260 -3.24 6.48 -11.51
N ALA A 261 -3.60 7.36 -12.45
CA ALA A 261 -4.54 8.46 -12.23
C ALA A 261 -5.79 8.28 -13.11
N GLU A 262 -6.96 8.30 -12.49
CA GLU A 262 -8.25 8.06 -13.15
C GLU A 262 -9.23 9.22 -12.93
N GLN A 263 -10.22 9.33 -13.81
CA GLN A 263 -11.32 10.28 -13.71
C GLN A 263 -10.82 11.73 -13.61
N GLN A 264 -11.08 12.45 -12.51
CA GLN A 264 -10.62 13.83 -12.32
C GLN A 264 -9.51 13.92 -11.25
N ALA A 265 -8.90 12.78 -10.90
CA ALA A 265 -7.87 12.75 -9.88
C ALA A 265 -6.59 13.45 -10.35
N GLN A 266 -5.86 14.02 -9.39
CA GLN A 266 -4.56 14.64 -9.60
C GLN A 266 -3.53 13.97 -8.68
N ILE A 267 -2.42 13.52 -9.27
CA ILE A 267 -1.27 13.01 -8.53
C ILE A 267 -0.08 13.88 -8.90
N ASP A 268 0.62 14.42 -7.90
CA ASP A 268 1.86 15.16 -8.09
C ASP A 268 3.00 14.35 -7.44
N LEU A 269 3.91 13.84 -8.26
CA LEU A 269 5.10 13.12 -7.82
C LEU A 269 6.28 14.08 -7.77
N GLU A 270 6.93 14.17 -6.62
CA GLU A 270 8.10 15.01 -6.39
C GLU A 270 9.26 14.13 -5.90
N GLN A 271 10.38 14.16 -6.61
CA GLN A 271 11.58 13.37 -6.29
C GLN A 271 11.30 11.86 -6.14
N CYS A 272 10.37 11.33 -6.93
CA CYS A 272 9.99 9.91 -6.88
C CYS A 272 10.70 9.10 -7.96
N ASP A 273 11.09 7.86 -7.65
CA ASP A 273 11.52 6.90 -8.66
C ASP A 273 10.37 5.97 -9.06
N VAL A 274 10.17 5.81 -10.36
CA VAL A 274 9.11 4.99 -10.93
C VAL A 274 9.70 4.11 -12.02
N ALA A 275 9.83 2.81 -11.72
CA ALA A 275 10.48 1.83 -12.59
C ALA A 275 9.44 0.99 -13.34
N ALA A 276 9.50 1.01 -14.67
CA ALA A 276 8.76 0.05 -15.48
C ALA A 276 9.43 -1.33 -15.39
N SER A 277 8.65 -2.37 -15.69
CA SER A 277 9.15 -3.71 -15.93
C SER A 277 8.47 -4.28 -17.18
N GLU A 278 8.87 -5.47 -17.61
CA GLU A 278 8.19 -6.17 -18.71
C GLU A 278 6.68 -6.36 -18.46
N GLN A 279 6.27 -6.33 -17.19
CA GLN A 279 4.91 -6.63 -16.77
C GLN A 279 4.11 -5.39 -16.39
N SER A 280 4.77 -4.24 -16.21
CA SER A 280 4.15 -3.06 -15.63
C SER A 280 4.64 -1.78 -16.27
N LEU A 281 3.67 -0.94 -16.64
CA LEU A 281 3.92 0.39 -17.16
C LEU A 281 4.22 1.34 -15.99
N LYS A 282 5.03 2.38 -16.23
CA LYS A 282 5.27 3.42 -15.21
C LYS A 282 3.96 4.07 -14.79
N TYR A 283 3.16 4.48 -15.78
CA TYR A 283 1.98 5.31 -15.58
C TYR A 283 0.77 4.72 -16.29
N GLY A 284 -0.42 4.91 -15.71
CA GLY A 284 -1.70 4.66 -16.37
C GLY A 284 -2.63 5.86 -16.21
N LEU A 285 -3.03 6.47 -17.33
CA LEU A 285 -3.91 7.63 -17.33
C LEU A 285 -5.29 7.28 -17.90
N ALA A 286 -6.32 7.32 -17.05
CA ALA A 286 -7.71 7.08 -17.43
C ALA A 286 -8.57 8.32 -17.13
N GLY A 287 -8.18 9.46 -17.71
CA GLY A 287 -8.82 10.77 -17.54
C GLY A 287 -8.18 11.66 -16.48
N GLY A 288 -7.48 11.07 -15.50
CA GLY A 288 -6.79 11.82 -14.43
C GLY A 288 -5.55 12.57 -14.91
N ARG A 289 -5.00 13.41 -14.04
CA ARG A 289 -3.77 14.18 -14.26
C ARG A 289 -2.66 13.64 -13.37
N LEU A 290 -1.49 13.45 -13.96
CA LEU A 290 -0.26 13.08 -13.25
C LEU A 290 0.84 14.09 -13.59
N THR A 291 1.50 14.64 -12.58
CA THR A 291 2.72 15.41 -12.79
C THR A 291 3.91 14.72 -12.12
N VAL A 292 5.09 14.82 -12.73
CA VAL A 292 6.37 14.38 -12.15
C VAL A 292 7.33 15.56 -12.18
N ASP A 293 7.79 15.98 -11.00
CA ASP A 293 8.67 17.14 -10.82
C ASP A 293 8.17 18.38 -11.56
N GLY A 294 6.85 18.63 -11.47
CA GLY A 294 6.16 19.75 -12.11
C GLY A 294 5.87 19.58 -13.61
N GLN A 295 6.31 18.49 -14.25
CA GLN A 295 6.03 18.20 -15.65
C GLN A 295 4.80 17.30 -15.80
N LEU A 296 3.88 17.67 -16.68
CA LEU A 296 2.69 16.87 -16.95
C LEU A 296 3.06 15.59 -17.71
N VAL A 297 2.64 14.44 -17.20
CA VAL A 297 2.73 13.16 -17.92
C VAL A 297 1.62 13.09 -18.95
N THR A 298 1.97 12.73 -20.18
CA THR A 298 1.01 12.57 -21.28
C THR A 298 0.79 11.10 -21.59
N SER A 299 -0.32 10.77 -22.26
CA SER A 299 -0.64 9.38 -22.64
C SER A 299 0.41 8.72 -23.57
N GLY A 300 1.31 9.50 -24.18
CA GLY A 300 2.45 8.98 -24.96
C GLY A 300 3.61 8.47 -24.10
N ASP A 301 3.65 8.85 -22.82
CA ASP A 301 4.69 8.44 -21.87
C ASP A 301 4.40 7.08 -21.23
N GLU A 302 3.27 6.45 -21.58
CA GLU A 302 2.87 5.10 -21.14
C GLU A 302 3.81 4.00 -21.67
N SER A 303 4.62 4.27 -22.71
CA SER A 303 5.43 3.27 -23.43
C SER A 303 6.92 3.59 -23.62
N ALA A 304 7.46 4.66 -23.02
CA ALA A 304 8.84 5.08 -23.33
C ALA A 304 9.91 4.28 -22.55
N ARG A 305 10.31 3.15 -23.18
CA ARG A 305 11.63 2.45 -23.19
C ARG A 305 11.52 0.93 -23.00
N SER A 306 11.08 0.23 -24.05
CA SER A 306 11.38 -1.20 -24.24
C SER A 306 11.98 -1.52 -25.62
N HIS A 307 12.43 -0.52 -26.38
CA HIS A 307 13.12 -0.70 -27.66
C HIS A 307 14.33 0.22 -27.75
N ASP A 308 15.42 -0.14 -27.08
CA ASP A 308 16.77 0.28 -27.51
C ASP A 308 17.83 -0.73 -27.06
N SER A 309 17.85 -1.90 -27.71
CA SER A 309 19.06 -2.73 -27.93
C SER A 309 18.73 -4.03 -28.69
N MET A 310 18.47 -3.91 -29.99
CA MET A 310 18.80 -4.97 -30.95
C MET A 310 19.43 -4.32 -32.17
N ARG A 311 20.76 -4.18 -32.10
CA ARG A 311 21.65 -4.50 -33.21
C ARG A 311 22.29 -5.84 -32.90
#